data_AF-A0AAF0U834-F1
#
_entry.id   AF-A0AAF0U834-F1
#
_cell.length_a   1.000
_cell.length_b   1.000
_cell.length_c   1.000
_cell.angle_alpha   90.00
_cell.angle_beta   90.00
_cell.angle_gamma   90.00
#
_symmetry.space_group_name_H-M   'P 1'
#
loop_
_entity.id
_entity.type
_entity.pdbx_description
1 polymer ?
#
loop_
_entity_poly.entity_id
_entity_poly.type
_entity_poly.pdbx_seq_one_letter_code
_entity_poly.pdbx_strand_id
1 'polypeptide(L)'
;MMVSGWICETFEVDLVNDAQFKVRSIQAKLLATQRRQKEYADCRVRDMTFQVGEQVLLMVSPIKGMMRFDKKGKIISRYIGPFEILDCVGPVAYRLVYRLAYL
;
A
#
# COMPACT_ATOMS: atom_id res chain seq x y z
N MET A 1 -14.09 40.53 49.14
CA MET A 1 -13.96 39.20 48.50
C MET A 1 -14.41 39.35 47.05
N MET A 2 -13.46 39.39 46.11
CA MET A 2 -13.69 39.65 44.68
C MET A 2 -12.80 38.71 43.83
N VAL A 3 -12.52 37.50 44.33
CA VAL A 3 -11.55 36.57 43.73
C VAL A 3 -12.25 35.40 43.01
N SER A 4 -13.53 35.16 43.29
CA SER A 4 -14.27 34.02 42.74
C SER A 4 -14.74 34.20 41.29
N GLY A 5 -14.93 35.45 40.82
CA GLY A 5 -15.39 35.72 39.45
C GLY A 5 -14.31 35.52 38.38
N TRP A 6 -13.09 36.01 38.64
CA TRP A 6 -11.98 35.96 37.68
C TRP A 6 -11.42 34.55 37.48
N ILE A 7 -11.46 33.70 38.52
CA ILE A 7 -10.96 32.32 38.45
C ILE A 7 -11.83 31.46 37.51
N CYS A 8 -13.15 31.71 37.49
CA CYS A 8 -14.08 30.93 36.68
C CYS A 8 -13.91 31.22 35.18
N GLU A 9 -13.74 32.50 34.79
CA GLU A 9 -13.47 32.89 33.40
C GLU A 9 -12.11 32.41 32.91
N THR A 10 -11.06 32.44 33.73
CA THR A 10 -9.74 31.94 33.33
C THR A 10 -9.73 30.42 33.13
N PHE A 11 -10.43 29.68 34.01
CA PHE A 11 -10.44 28.22 33.97
C PHE A 11 -11.20 27.67 32.74
N GLU A 12 -12.29 28.32 32.34
CA GLU A 12 -13.05 27.95 31.15
C GLU A 12 -12.24 28.19 29.86
N VAL A 13 -11.53 29.33 29.78
CA VAL A 13 -10.67 29.66 28.65
C VAL A 13 -9.47 28.70 28.54
N ASP A 14 -8.88 28.29 29.66
CA ASP A 14 -7.76 27.34 29.69
C ASP A 14 -8.17 25.95 29.19
N LEU A 15 -9.37 25.47 29.54
CA LEU A 15 -9.90 24.20 29.06
C LEU A 15 -10.16 24.22 27.55
N VAL A 16 -10.70 25.32 27.02
CA VAL A 16 -10.91 25.48 25.58
C VAL A 16 -9.57 25.50 24.84
N ASN A 17 -8.56 26.19 25.38
CA ASN A 17 -7.23 26.25 24.79
C ASN A 17 -6.54 24.87 24.79
N ASP A 18 -6.65 24.09 25.87
CA ASP A 18 -6.10 22.73 25.95
C ASP A 18 -6.79 21.79 24.95
N ALA A 19 -8.12 21.88 24.82
CA ALA A 19 -8.87 21.13 23.82
C ALA A 19 -8.42 21.48 22.39
N GLN A 20 -8.26 22.78 22.08
CA GLN A 20 -7.77 23.22 20.78
C GLN A 20 -6.34 22.73 20.50
N PHE A 21 -5.46 22.76 21.50
CA PHE A 21 -4.09 22.24 21.37
C PHE A 21 -4.10 20.73 21.06
N LYS A 22 -4.93 19.96 21.77
CA LYS A 22 -5.09 18.52 21.54
C LYS A 22 -5.62 18.23 20.13
N VAL A 23 -6.65 18.94 19.68
CA VAL A 23 -7.19 18.79 18.32
C VAL A 23 -6.12 19.10 17.25
N ARG A 24 -5.36 20.19 17.41
CA ARG A 24 -4.24 20.52 16.51
C ARG A 24 -3.18 19.42 16.49
N SER A 25 -2.87 18.84 17.66
CA SER A 25 -1.89 17.75 17.77
C SER A 25 -2.34 16.48 17.05
N ILE A 26 -3.65 16.15 17.09
CA ILE A 26 -4.23 15.00 16.41
C ILE A 26 -4.20 15.22 14.89
N GLN A 27 -4.60 16.41 14.43
CA GLN A 27 -4.56 16.77 13.01
C GLN A 27 -3.13 16.70 12.45
N ALA A 28 -2.14 17.21 13.19
CA ALA A 28 -0.74 17.14 12.79
C ALA A 28 -0.24 15.69 12.65
N LYS A 29 -0.56 14.82 13.62
CA LYS A 29 -0.21 13.39 13.59
C LYS A 29 -0.91 12.65 12.45
N LEU A 30 -2.17 12.97 12.20
CA LEU A 30 -2.94 12.38 11.10
C LEU A 30 -2.33 12.75 9.75
N LEU A 31 -2.04 14.03 9.54
CA LEU A 31 -1.38 14.52 8.32
C LEU A 31 0.00 13.87 8.11
N ALA A 32 0.81 13.77 9.17
CA ALA A 32 2.11 13.12 9.12
C ALA A 32 1.99 11.63 8.75
N THR A 33 0.98 10.94 9.28
CA THR A 33 0.72 9.53 8.95
C THR A 33 0.26 9.38 7.51
N GLN A 34 -0.63 10.24 7.04
CA GLN A 34 -1.10 10.24 5.65
C GLN A 34 0.05 10.50 4.66
N ARG A 35 0.94 11.44 4.97
CA ARG A 35 2.15 11.70 4.18
C ARG A 35 3.07 10.48 4.11
N ARG A 36 3.34 9.82 5.24
CA ARG A 36 4.13 8.57 5.28
C ARG A 36 3.49 7.47 4.43
N GLN A 37 2.17 7.29 4.53
CA GLN A 37 1.44 6.30 3.73
C GLN A 37 1.55 6.60 2.23
N LYS A 38 1.39 7.87 1.86
CA LYS A 38 1.58 8.32 0.47
C LYS A 38 3.00 8.07 -0.02
N GLU A 39 4.01 8.47 0.74
CA GLU A 39 5.42 8.23 0.40
C GLU A 39 5.71 6.72 0.25
N TYR A 40 5.17 5.87 1.13
CA TYR A 40 5.30 4.42 1.01
C TYR A 40 4.63 3.86 -0.24
N ALA A 41 3.44 4.34 -0.60
CA ALA A 41 2.76 3.93 -1.82
C ALA A 41 3.52 4.40 -3.06
N ASP A 42 3.87 5.69 -3.11
CA ASP A 42 4.53 6.33 -4.24
C ASP A 42 5.93 5.73 -4.50
N CYS A 43 6.71 5.42 -3.46
CA CYS A 43 8.03 4.77 -3.62
C CYS A 43 7.94 3.33 -4.19
N ARG A 44 6.79 2.68 -4.06
CA ARG A 44 6.57 1.29 -4.49
C ARG A 44 5.95 1.19 -5.88
N VAL A 45 5.40 2.29 -6.41
CA VAL A 45 5.01 2.38 -7.82
C VAL A 45 6.28 2.65 -8.62
N ARG A 46 6.78 1.61 -9.31
CA ARG A 46 7.82 1.75 -10.32
C ARG A 46 7.17 1.55 -11.67
N ASP A 47 7.47 2.43 -12.62
CA ASP A 47 7.19 2.19 -14.03
C ASP A 47 8.08 1.01 -14.46
N MET A 48 7.52 -0.19 -14.38
CA MET A 48 8.25 -1.42 -14.66
C MET A 48 8.13 -1.72 -16.14
N THR A 49 9.14 -1.31 -16.89
CA THR A 49 9.30 -1.68 -18.30
C THR A 49 10.23 -2.88 -18.38
N PHE A 50 9.82 -3.91 -19.08
CA PHE A 50 10.64 -5.09 -19.32
C PHE A 50 11.20 -5.06 -20.74
N GLN A 51 12.35 -5.68 -20.94
CA GLN A 51 12.96 -5.84 -22.26
C GLN A 51 12.68 -7.24 -22.83
N VAL A 52 12.74 -7.34 -24.16
CA VAL A 52 12.67 -8.64 -24.85
C VAL A 52 13.85 -9.51 -24.40
N GLY A 53 13.57 -10.76 -24.02
CA GLY A 53 14.56 -11.71 -23.48
C GLY A 53 14.68 -11.71 -21.95
N GLU A 54 14.01 -10.80 -21.22
CA GLU A 54 13.95 -10.87 -19.76
C GLU A 54 13.00 -11.97 -19.27
N GLN A 55 13.31 -12.52 -18.10
CA GLN A 55 12.47 -13.52 -17.43
C GLN A 55 11.57 -12.85 -16.39
N VAL A 56 10.26 -13.05 -16.52
CA VAL A 56 9.25 -12.50 -15.62
C VAL A 56 8.42 -13.59 -14.96
N LEU A 57 7.94 -13.34 -13.75
CA LEU A 57 7.03 -14.23 -13.04
C LEU A 57 5.58 -13.83 -13.29
N LEU A 58 4.74 -14.78 -13.67
CA LEU A 58 3.33 -14.49 -13.94
C LEU A 58 2.50 -14.58 -12.66
N MET A 59 1.80 -13.49 -12.32
CA MET A 59 0.80 -13.53 -11.25
C MET A 59 -0.48 -14.21 -11.73
N VAL A 60 -1.02 -15.14 -10.95
CA VAL A 60 -2.24 -15.87 -11.27
C VAL A 60 -3.34 -15.58 -10.25
N SER A 61 -4.57 -15.41 -10.73
CA SER A 61 -5.73 -15.21 -9.89
C SER A 61 -6.09 -16.49 -9.12
N PRO A 62 -6.33 -16.42 -7.80
CA PRO A 62 -6.65 -17.58 -6.99
C PRO A 62 -8.04 -18.18 -7.29
N ILE A 63 -8.90 -17.48 -8.04
CA ILE A 63 -10.33 -17.77 -8.14
C ILE A 63 -10.66 -18.87 -9.16
N LYS A 64 -9.74 -19.22 -10.08
CA LYS A 64 -10.00 -20.23 -11.11
C LYS A 64 -9.33 -21.53 -10.68
N GLY A 65 -10.11 -22.43 -10.06
CA GLY A 65 -9.70 -23.68 -9.41
C GLY A 65 -8.77 -24.58 -10.21
N MET A 66 -7.49 -24.20 -10.26
CA MET A 66 -6.42 -24.98 -10.86
C MET A 66 -5.53 -25.49 -9.72
N MET A 67 -5.50 -26.81 -9.65
CA MET A 67 -4.75 -27.69 -8.77
C MET A 67 -3.22 -27.48 -8.94
N ARG A 68 -2.67 -26.34 -8.49
CA ARG A 68 -1.35 -25.87 -8.97
C ARG A 68 -0.20 -25.81 -7.96
N PHE A 69 -0.40 -26.24 -6.72
CA PHE A 69 0.71 -26.44 -5.77
C PHE A 69 0.42 -27.63 -4.85
N ASP A 70 1.30 -28.63 -4.86
CA ASP A 70 1.27 -29.75 -3.90
C ASP A 70 1.58 -29.32 -2.44
N LYS A 71 1.86 -28.03 -2.22
CA LYS A 71 2.14 -27.45 -0.90
C LYS A 71 0.89 -26.82 -0.31
N LYS A 72 0.18 -27.58 0.51
CA LYS A 72 -0.87 -27.06 1.42
C LYS A 72 -0.23 -26.26 2.55
N GLY A 73 -0.36 -24.94 2.52
CA GLY A 73 0.10 -24.04 3.58
C GLY A 73 -0.69 -22.73 3.59
N LYS A 74 -0.62 -21.97 4.70
CA LYS A 74 -1.33 -20.68 4.87
C LYS A 74 -0.91 -19.61 3.84
N ILE A 75 0.25 -19.78 3.21
CA ILE A 75 0.79 -18.88 2.19
C ILE A 75 1.01 -19.71 0.92
N ILE A 76 0.17 -19.48 -0.08
CA ILE A 76 0.30 -20.04 -1.42
C ILE A 76 0.98 -18.98 -2.29
N SER A 77 1.99 -19.35 -3.07
CA SER A 77 2.60 -18.42 -4.03
C SER A 77 1.58 -18.04 -5.09
N ARG A 78 1.42 -16.73 -5.36
CA ARG A 78 0.59 -16.22 -6.46
C ARG A 78 1.33 -16.15 -7.79
N TYR A 79 2.62 -16.51 -7.79
CA TYR A 79 3.50 -16.38 -8.96
C TYR A 79 3.86 -17.75 -9.51
N ILE A 80 3.72 -17.90 -10.83
CA ILE A 80 4.19 -19.04 -11.61
C ILE A 80 5.55 -18.69 -12.23
N GLY A 81 6.36 -19.72 -12.48
CA GLY A 81 7.78 -19.68 -12.84
C GLY A 81 8.20 -18.69 -13.94
N PRO A 82 9.51 -18.64 -14.25
CA PRO A 82 10.04 -17.65 -15.16
C PRO A 82 9.54 -17.87 -16.59
N PHE A 83 8.96 -16.83 -17.16
CA PHE A 83 8.55 -16.76 -18.56
C PHE A 83 9.42 -15.73 -19.28
N GLU A 84 9.92 -16.10 -20.46
CA GLU A 84 10.68 -15.18 -21.31
C GLU A 84 9.72 -14.29 -22.12
N ILE A 85 10.03 -13.00 -22.18
CA ILE A 85 9.32 -12.03 -23.02
C ILE A 85 9.82 -12.14 -24.46
N LEU A 86 8.91 -12.43 -25.40
CA LEU A 86 9.19 -12.48 -26.83
C LEU A 86 9.09 -11.13 -27.52
N ASP A 87 8.08 -10.34 -27.14
CA ASP A 87 7.73 -9.11 -27.85
C ASP A 87 6.94 -8.17 -26.95
N CYS A 88 7.10 -6.87 -27.18
CA CYS A 88 6.43 -5.78 -26.46
C CYS A 88 5.27 -5.25 -27.31
N VAL A 89 4.04 -5.63 -26.98
CA VAL A 89 2.83 -5.23 -27.72
C VAL A 89 2.39 -3.80 -27.36
N GLY A 90 2.74 -3.35 -26.15
CA GLY A 90 2.46 -1.99 -25.69
C GLY A 90 3.17 -1.70 -24.36
N PRO A 91 2.98 -0.49 -23.78
CA PRO A 91 3.73 -0.03 -22.60
C PRO A 91 3.65 -0.97 -21.39
N VAL A 92 2.56 -1.73 -21.25
CA VAL A 92 2.29 -2.66 -20.14
C VAL A 92 1.91 -4.07 -20.64
N ALA A 93 2.01 -4.33 -21.95
CA ALA A 93 1.54 -5.56 -22.57
C ALA A 93 2.68 -6.30 -23.28
N TYR A 94 2.97 -7.51 -22.81
CA TYR A 94 4.09 -8.33 -23.29
C TYR A 94 3.60 -9.71 -23.76
N ARG A 95 4.20 -10.23 -24.84
CA ARG A 95 4.01 -11.63 -25.27
C ARG A 95 5.01 -12.52 -24.56
N LEU A 96 4.53 -13.62 -23.97
CA LEU A 96 5.33 -14.56 -23.19
C LEU A 96 5.39 -15.93 -23.85
N VAL A 97 6.53 -16.62 -23.73
CA VAL A 97 6.64 -18.04 -24.12
C VAL A 97 6.00 -18.92 -23.06
N TYR A 98 4.78 -19.41 -23.30
CA TYR A 98 4.21 -20.45 -22.43
C TYR A 98 4.74 -21.82 -22.82
N ARG A 99 5.63 -22.37 -22.00
CA ARG A 99 5.96 -23.80 -22.08
C ARG A 99 4.84 -24.57 -21.38
N LEU A 100 4.14 -25.44 -22.10
CA LEU A 100 2.98 -26.23 -21.62
C LEU A 100 3.30 -27.20 -20.46
N ALA A 101 4.51 -27.19 -19.91
CA ALA A 101 4.96 -28.06 -18.82
C ALA A 101 4.32 -27.76 -17.44
N TYR A 102 3.39 -26.80 -17.36
CA TYR A 102 2.78 -26.30 -16.11
C TYR A 102 1.24 -26.24 -16.16
N LEU A 103 0.60 -26.91 -17.14
CA LEU A 103 -0.85 -27.13 -17.24
C LEU A 103 -1.17 -28.57 -16.86
#